data_AF-A0A533YT22-F1
#
_entry.id   AF-A0A533YT22-F1
#
_cell.length_a   1.000
_cell.length_b   1.000
_cell.length_c   1.000
_cell.angle_alpha   90.00
_cell.angle_beta   90.00
_cell.angle_gamma   90.00
#
_symmetry.space_group_name_H-M   'P 1'
#
loop_
_entity.id
_entity.type
_entity.pdbx_description
1 polymer ?
#
loop_
_entity_poly.entity_id
_entity_poly.type
_entity_poly.pdbx_seq_one_letter_code
_entity_poly.pdbx_strand_id
1 'polypeptide(L)' 'MAATDAFEWYVASSLRDASPEIQKYVGEQRARLLTLRSEDERKRFVEGFIVGVGEIVKEKSSLA' A
#
# COMPACT_ATOMS: atom_id res chain seq x y z
N MET A 1 -3.75 15.87 -4.84
CA MET A 1 -2.94 14.99 -3.96
C MET A 1 -2.10 14.09 -4.84
N ALA A 2 -0.80 13.98 -4.58
CA ALA A 2 0.07 13.09 -5.35
C ALA A 2 -0.16 11.63 -4.93
N ALA A 3 0.12 10.69 -5.83
CA ALA A 3 -0.03 9.26 -5.57
C ALA A 3 0.84 8.78 -4.40
N THR A 4 2.06 9.32 -4.28
CA THR A 4 2.95 9.05 -3.14
C THR A 4 2.33 9.50 -1.82
N ASP A 5 1.69 10.68 -1.79
CA ASP A 5 1.04 11.17 -0.58
C ASP A 5 -0.16 10.30 -0.20
N ALA A 6 -0.96 9.90 -1.19
CA ALA A 6 -2.10 9.00 -0.97
C ALA A 6 -1.65 7.62 -0.46
N PHE A 7 -0.55 7.09 -0.99
CA PHE A 7 0.05 5.84 -0.53
C PHE A 7 0.51 5.96 0.93
N GLU A 8 1.29 6.98 1.26
CA GLU A 8 1.79 7.18 2.64
C GLU A 8 0.65 7.41 3.63
N TRP A 9 -0.36 8.18 3.24
CA TRP A 9 -1.56 8.38 4.07
C TRP A 9 -2.30 7.06 4.33
N TYR A 10 -2.46 6.21 3.32
CA TYR A 10 -3.11 4.91 3.49
C TYR A 10 -2.30 3.98 4.39
N VAL A 11 -0.98 3.90 4.20
CA VAL A 11 -0.09 3.09 5.05
C VAL A 11 -0.18 3.55 6.50
N ALA A 12 -0.09 4.86 6.75
CA ALA A 12 -0.13 5.42 8.10
C ALA A 12 -1.50 5.28 8.78
N SER A 13 -2.60 5.31 8.02
CA SER A 13 -3.97 5.21 8.56
C SER A 13 -4.48 3.78 8.71
N SER A 14 -4.14 2.89 7.79
CA SER A 14 -4.74 1.57 7.67
C SER A 14 -3.78 0.42 8.00
N LEU A 15 -2.46 0.64 7.90
CA LEU A 15 -1.45 -0.41 8.05
C LEU A 15 -0.43 -0.12 9.15
N ARG A 16 -0.65 0.90 9.99
CA ARG A 16 0.29 1.30 11.05
C ARG A 16 0.71 0.12 11.94
N ASP A 17 -0.27 -0.69 12.32
CA ASP A 17 -0.10 -1.79 13.27
C ASP A 17 -0.09 -3.16 12.55
N ALA A 18 0.13 -3.18 11.23
CA ALA A 18 0.16 -4.40 10.44
C ALA A 18 1.37 -5.28 10.78
N SER A 19 1.27 -6.58 10.49
CA SER A 19 2.32 -7.56 10.77
C SER A 19 3.64 -7.21 10.06
N PRO A 20 4.80 -7.70 10.55
CA PRO A 20 6.10 -7.46 9.91
C PRO A 20 6.16 -7.86 8.43
N GLU A 21 5.44 -8.92 8.04
CA GLU A 21 5.32 -9.36 6.64
C GLU A 21 4.62 -8.31 5.77
N ILE A 22 3.53 -7.73 6.27
CA ILE A 22 2.82 -6.65 5.58
C ILE A 22 3.69 -5.39 5.53
N GLN A 23 4.40 -5.03 6.60
CA GLN A 23 5.32 -3.90 6.59
C GLN A 23 6.44 -4.07 5.55
N LYS A 24 6.99 -5.29 5.42
CA LYS A 24 7.99 -5.61 4.38
C LYS A 24 7.39 -5.43 2.98
N TYR A 25 6.21 -5.98 2.74
CA TYR A 25 5.49 -5.85 1.47
C TYR A 25 5.22 -4.38 1.12
N VAL A 26 4.75 -3.57 2.08
CA VAL A 26 4.56 -2.12 1.93
C VAL A 26 5.85 -1.43 1.50
N GLY A 27 6.98 -1.77 2.12
CA GLY A 27 8.29 -1.25 1.76
C GLY A 27 8.68 -1.55 0.31
N GLU A 28 8.44 -2.78 -0.15
CA GLU A 28 8.67 -3.20 -1.54
C GLU A 28 7.77 -2.43 -2.52
N GLN A 29 6.49 -2.24 -2.19
CA GLN A 29 5.56 -1.47 -3.03
C GLN A 29 5.90 0.03 -3.05
N ARG A 30 6.38 0.60 -1.93
CA ARG A 30 6.88 1.98 -1.87
C ARG A 30 8.08 2.16 -2.81
N ALA A 31 9.04 1.24 -2.77
CA ALA A 31 10.19 1.29 -3.67
C ALA A 31 9.76 1.23 -5.14
N ARG A 32 8.82 0.32 -5.47
CA ARG A 32 8.25 0.21 -6.82
C ARG A 32 7.53 1.49 -7.25
N LEU A 33 6.71 2.09 -6.39
CA LEU A 33 5.99 3.34 -6.66
C LEU A 33 6.93 4.46 -7.10
N LEU A 34 8.09 4.59 -6.44
CA LEU A 34 9.10 5.61 -6.74
C LEU A 34 9.81 5.40 -8.09
N THR A 35 9.78 4.19 -8.63
CA THR A 35 10.38 3.89 -9.95
C THR A 35 9.45 4.19 -11.14
N LEU A 36 8.16 4.45 -10.88
CA LEU A 36 7.18 4.76 -11.93
C LEU A 36 7.39 6.16 -12.50
N ARG A 37 7.24 6.27 -13.82
CA ARG A 37 7.68 7.43 -14.61
C ARG A 37 6.66 8.54 -14.67
N SER A 38 5.37 8.21 -14.62
CA SER A 38 4.29 9.18 -14.68
C SER A 38 3.39 9.15 -13.45
N GLU A 39 2.76 10.28 -13.17
CA GLU A 39 1.80 10.40 -12.06
C GLU A 39 0.57 9.50 -12.28
N ASP A 40 0.14 9.30 -13.52
CA ASP A 40 -1.00 8.44 -13.85
C ASP A 40 -0.69 6.95 -13.58
N GLU A 41 0.51 6.49 -13.93
CA GLU A 41 0.97 5.13 -13.56
C GLU A 41 1.02 4.96 -12.04
N ARG A 42 1.50 5.97 -11.32
CA ARG A 42 1.55 5.95 -9.86
C ARG A 42 0.15 5.87 -9.25
N LYS A 43 -0.81 6.65 -9.74
CA LYS A 43 -2.19 6.61 -9.25
C LYS A 43 -2.83 5.24 -9.47
N ARG A 44 -2.73 4.68 -10.68
CA ARG A 44 -3.25 3.34 -10.98
C ARG A 44 -2.60 2.27 -10.10
N PHE A 45 -1.30 2.39 -9.86
CA PHE A 45 -0.58 1.48 -8.96
C PHE A 45 -1.09 1.58 -7.53
N VAL A 46 -1.24 2.80 -6.99
CA VAL A 46 -1.73 3.03 -5.62
C VAL A 46 -3.16 2.56 -5.44
N GLU A 47 -4.04 2.79 -6.42
CA GLU A 47 -5.41 2.25 -6.41
C GLU A 47 -5.41 0.72 -6.35
N GLY A 48 -4.61 0.06 -7.20
CA GLY A 48 -4.48 -1.40 -7.19
C GLY A 48 -3.88 -1.94 -5.88
N PHE A 49 -2.91 -1.23 -5.31
CA PHE A 49 -2.31 -1.57 -4.02
C PHE A 49 -3.33 -1.49 -2.88
N ILE A 50 -4.11 -0.41 -2.80
CA ILE A 50 -5.11 -0.21 -1.74
C ILE A 50 -6.18 -1.31 -1.78
N VAL A 51 -6.62 -1.69 -2.99
CA VAL A 51 -7.58 -2.79 -3.17
C VAL A 51 -6.97 -4.12 -2.73
N GLY A 52 -5.77 -4.46 -3.21
CA GLY A 52 -5.13 -5.75 -2.93
C GLY A 52 -4.71 -5.94 -1.46
N VAL A 53 -4.16 -4.91 -0.82
CA VAL A 53 -3.79 -4.97 0.61
C VAL A 53 -5.02 -5.03 1.50
N GLY A 54 -6.10 -4.34 1.13
CA GLY A 54 -7.36 -4.40 1.87
C GLY A 54 -7.91 -5.81 2.00
N GLU A 55 -7.68 -6.67 1.00
CA GLU A 55 -8.05 -8.09 1.04
C GLU A 55 -7.12 -8.92 1.93
N ILE A 56 -5.79 -8.74 1.81
CA ILE A 56 -4.78 -9.46 2.62
C ILE A 56 -4.96 -9.18 4.12
N VAL A 57 -5.19 -7.91 4.50
CA VAL A 57 -5.40 -7.53 5.90
C VAL A 57 -6.69 -8.14 6.44
N LYS A 58 -7.79 -8.12 5.68
CA LYS A 58 -9.06 -8.73 6.09
C LYS A 58 -8.93 -10.24 6.32
N GLU A 59 -8.28 -10.96 5.42
CA GLU A 59 -8.06 -12.39 5.56
C GLU A 59 -7.22 -12.70 6.81
N LYS A 60 -6.14 -11.96 7.05
CA LYS A 60 -5.23 -12.19 8.18
C LYS A 60 -5.83 -11.77 9.53
N SER A 61 -6.69 -10.75 9.57
CA SER A 61 -7.43 -10.35 10.78
C SER A 61 -8.57 -11.31 11.13
N SER A 62 -9.10 -12.07 10.17
CA SER A 62 -10.14 -13.07 10.42
C SER A 62 -9.63 -14.40 11.01
N LEU A 63 -8.31 -14.55 11.09
CA LEU A 63 -7.62 -15.74 11.62
C LEU A 63 -7.14 -15.57 13.08
N ALA A 64 -7.45 -14.43 13.72
CA ALA A 64 -7.17 -14.13 15.12
C ALA A 64 -8.45 -14.19 15.95
#